data_AF-A0A497G7V4-F1
#
_entry.id   AF-A0A497G7V4-F1
#
_cell.length_a   1.000
_cell.length_b   1.000
_cell.length_c   1.000
_cell.angle_alpha   90.00
_cell.angle_beta   90.00
_cell.angle_gamma   90.00
#
_symmetry.space_group_name_H-M   'P 1'
#
loop_
_entity.id
_entity.type
_entity.pdbx_description
1 polymer ?
#
loop_
_entity_poly.entity_id
_entity_poly.type
_entity_poly.pdbx_seq_one_letter_code
_entity_poly.pdbx_strand_id
1 'polypeptide(L)' 'MRKLLFIGLDAALTCFVEAFTSAGLMPKMAELIKRGSYLRALLSPPTDTPTNRATLMTGC' A
#
# COMPACT_ATOMS: atom_id res chain seq x y z
N MET A 1 2.54 -23.43 -9.53
CA MET A 1 2.15 -22.01 -9.62
C MET A 1 1.88 -21.47 -8.21
N ARG A 2 2.21 -20.21 -7.91
CA ARG A 2 1.90 -19.57 -6.61
C ARG A 2 0.64 -18.71 -6.77
N LYS A 3 -0.19 -18.63 -5.72
CA LYS A 3 -1.33 -17.72 -5.66
C LYS A 3 -0.83 -16.32 -5.29
N LEU A 4 -1.42 -15.29 -5.89
CA LEU A 4 -1.16 -13.87 -5.58
C LEU A 4 -2.39 -13.28 -4.90
N LEU A 5 -2.17 -12.54 -3.81
CA LEU A 5 -3.19 -11.71 -3.17
C LEU A 5 -2.76 -10.25 -3.31
N PHE A 6 -3.59 -9.44 -3.96
CA PHE A 6 -3.41 -8.00 -4.07
C PHE A 6 -4.48 -7.29 -3.24
N ILE A 7 -4.05 -6.36 -2.38
CA ILE A 7 -4.94 -5.62 -1.47
C ILE A 7 -4.78 -4.13 -1.74
N GLY A 8 -5.83 -3.49 -2.24
CA GLY A 8 -5.92 -2.03 -2.30
C GLY A 8 -6.52 -1.49 -1.02
N LEU A 9 -5.80 -0.62 -0.32
CA LEU A 9 -6.29 0.09 0.87
C LEU A 9 -6.56 1.55 0.51
N ASP A 10 -7.81 1.97 0.65
CA ASP A 10 -8.21 3.34 0.34
C ASP A 10 -7.67 4.31 1.40
N ALA A 11 -7.22 5.49 0.97
CA ALA A 11 -6.62 6.52 1.81
C ALA A 11 -5.48 6.03 2.75
N ALA A 12 -4.80 4.93 2.41
CA ALA A 12 -3.69 4.39 3.19
C ALA A 12 -2.39 5.16 2.94
N LEU A 13 -2.32 6.38 3.48
CA LEU A 13 -1.15 7.24 3.37
C LEU A 13 0.04 6.61 4.09
N THR A 14 1.22 6.66 3.46
CA THR A 14 2.45 6.05 3.99
C THR A 14 2.86 6.64 5.33
N CYS A 15 2.59 7.92 5.57
CA CYS A 15 2.86 8.58 6.85
C CYS A 15 2.11 7.92 8.03
N PHE A 16 0.88 7.42 7.83
CA PHE A 16 0.15 6.70 8.88
C PHE A 16 0.74 5.32 9.13
N VAL A 17 1.11 4.61 8.05
CA VAL A 17 1.77 3.30 8.18
C VAL A 17 3.08 3.42 8.95
N GLU A 18 3.91 4.39 8.61
CA GLU A 18 5.19 4.67 9.28
C GLU A 18 4.98 5.06 10.75
N ALA A 19 4.02 5.97 11.03
CA ALA A 19 3.71 6.38 12.40
C ALA A 19 3.24 5.21 13.26
N PHE A 20 2.25 4.43 12.80
CA PHE A 20 1.68 3.33 13.59
C PHE A 20 2.61 2.13 13.74
N THR A 21 3.47 1.85 12.75
CA THR A 21 4.50 0.82 12.89
C THR A 21 5.59 1.24 13.89
N SER A 22 6.04 2.49 13.85
CA SER A 22 7.02 3.02 14.81
C SER A 22 6.49 3.04 16.25
N ALA A 23 5.18 3.29 16.44
CA ALA A 23 4.50 3.22 17.73
C ALA A 23 4.24 1.78 18.24
N GLY A 24 4.61 0.75 17.48
CA GLY A 24 4.37 -0.65 17.84
C GLY A 24 2.92 -1.12 17.68
N LEU A 25 2.04 -0.31 17.07
CA LEU A 25 0.60 -0.60 16.94
C LEU A 25 0.28 -1.52 15.76
N MET A 26 1.17 -1.63 14.77
CA MET A 26 1.01 -2.51 13.60
C MET A 26 2.16 -3.52 13.46
N PRO A 27 2.32 -4.47 14.39
CA PRO A 27 3.48 -5.36 14.44
C PRO A 27 3.61 -6.28 13.21
N LYS A 28 2.49 -6.71 12.63
CA LYS A 28 2.50 -7.51 11.39
C LYS A 28 2.87 -6.72 10.15
N MET A 29 2.46 -5.46 10.07
CA MET A 29 2.92 -4.58 8.98
C MET A 29 4.42 -4.28 9.13
N ALA A 30 4.89 -4.03 10.35
CA ALA A 30 6.31 -3.83 10.61
C ALA A 30 7.16 -5.06 10.20
N GLU A 31 6.65 -6.27 10.46
CA GLU A 31 7.28 -7.52 10.00
C GLU A 31 7.36 -7.59 8.46
N LEU A 32 6.26 -7.25 7.76
CA LEU A 32 6.22 -7.24 6.29
C LEU A 32 7.18 -6.22 5.69
N ILE A 33 7.26 -5.01 6.27
CA ILE A 33 8.21 -3.97 5.83
C ILE A 33 9.65 -4.46 6.00
N LYS A 34 9.98 -5.10 7.14
CA LYS A 34 11.34 -5.57 7.43
C LYS A 34 11.77 -6.76 6.55
N ARG A 35 10.84 -7.66 6.21
CA ARG A 35 11.14 -8.91 5.49
C ARG A 35 10.83 -8.85 3.99
N GLY A 36 10.13 -7.82 3.55
CA GLY A 36 9.72 -7.60 2.16
C GLY A 36 10.28 -6.31 1.57
N SER A 37 9.56 -5.77 0.60
CA SER A 37 9.89 -4.49 -0.04
C SER A 37 8.84 -3.44 0.33
N TYR A 38 9.30 -2.29 0.81
CA TYR A 38 8.46 -1.14 1.12
C TYR A 38 8.89 0.05 0.26
N LEU A 39 7.95 0.62 -0.48
CA LEU A 39 8.18 1.61 -1.52
C LEU A 39 7.10 2.67 -1.44
N ARG A 40 7.43 3.91 -1.83
CA ARG A 40 6.44 4.96 -2.07
C ARG A 40 6.15 5.02 -3.57
N ALA A 41 4.87 5.13 -3.92
CA ALA A 41 4.42 5.27 -5.30
C ALA A 41 3.58 6.55 -5.43
N LEU A 42 3.64 7.16 -6.62
CA LEU A 42 2.77 8.28 -6.97
C LEU A 42 1.45 7.73 -7.49
N LEU A 43 0.36 8.40 -7.11
CA LEU A 43 -0.99 8.08 -7.59
C LEU A 43 -1.22 8.69 -8.98
N SER A 44 -2.10 8.07 -9.75
CA SER A 44 -2.52 8.56 -11.05
C SER A 44 -3.35 9.84 -10.88
N PRO A 45 -3.05 10.95 -11.59
CA PRO A 45 -3.90 12.13 -11.60
C PRO A 45 -5.15 11.94 -12.49
N PRO A 46 -6.36 12.33 -12.06
CA PRO A 46 -6.70 12.92 -10.76
C PRO A 46 -6.60 11.87 -9.63
N THR A 47 -6.16 12.32 -8.45
CA THR A 47 -6.00 11.47 -7.26
C THR A 47 -7.35 11.11 -6.63
N ASP A 48 -8.15 10.33 -7.35
CA ASP A 48 -9.44 9.83 -6.89
C ASP A 48 -9.46 8.29 -6.84
N THR A 49 -10.42 7.76 -6.10
CA THR A 49 -10.59 6.31 -5.91
C THR A 49 -10.80 5.55 -7.22
N PRO A 50 -11.72 5.95 -8.14
CA PRO A 50 -11.97 5.18 -9.35
C PRO A 50 -10.77 5.14 -10.30
N THR A 51 -10.08 6.27 -10.52
CA THR A 51 -8.93 6.37 -11.43
C THR A 51 -7.78 5.49 -10.92
N ASN A 52 -7.43 5.59 -9.64
CA ASN A 52 -6.34 4.80 -9.07
C ASN A 52 -6.66 3.29 -9.05
N ARG A 53 -7.90 2.90 -8.75
CA ARG A 53 -8.29 1.48 -8.79
C ARG A 53 -8.22 0.93 -10.21
N ALA A 54 -8.66 1.69 -11.22
CA ALA A 54 -8.53 1.28 -12.61
C ALA A 54 -7.06 1.06 -12.97
N THR A 55 -6.20 2.05 -12.72
CA THR A 55 -4.76 1.97 -13.01
C THR A 55 -4.07 0.80 -12.31
N LEU A 56 -4.40 0.50 -11.05
CA LEU A 56 -3.80 -0.65 -10.34
C LEU A 56 -4.20 -1.99 -10.95
N MET A 57 -5.41 -2.11 -11.50
CA MET A 57 -5.93 -3.37 -12.03
C MET A 57 -5.58 -3.57 -13.51
N THR A 58 -5.39 -2.49 -14.26
CA THR A 58 -5.03 -2.55 -15.68
C THR A 58 -3.54 -2.36 -15.93
N GLY A 59 -2.83 -1.69 -15.02
CA GLY A 59 -1.42 -1.34 -15.18
C GLY A 59 -1.17 -0.19 -16.16
N CYS A 60 -2.18 0.64 -16.46
CA CYS A 60 -2.08 1.79 -17.36
C CYS A 60 -2.69 3.07 -16.78
#